data_AF-A0A2G6BTN2-F1
#
_entry.id   AF-A0A2G6BTN2-F1
#
_cell.length_a   1.000
_cell.length_b   1.000
_cell.length_c   1.000
_cell.angle_alpha   90.00
_cell.angle_beta   90.00
_cell.angle_gamma   90.00
#
_symmetry.space_group_name_H-M   'P 1'
#
loop_
_entity.id
_entity.type
_entity.pdbx_description
1 polymer ?
#
loop_
_entity_poly.entity_id
_entity_poly.type
_entity_poly.pdbx_seq_one_letter_code
_entity_poly.pdbx_strand_id
1 'polypeptide(L)'
;MKKYAMLFILFVICSAAFSQKKYRLPVAGGVDTIKTDIKAVYELFNNYLNDSPDSVHFQNNPYWDKEEVNYYLNRGLPYFDESAGLMYRNLSAKEHLSFYEPKILSIDEIRLNLYAIRTLYYNETYSKDKIYGRWNPPYITKHYCKKEGEKFFLKNSIGYETEYWNKYQYEMLHYFVHPNLIFDKKQAENAVDFVKKTCEQYDLPIPERIDYYCTGTREELVELLNFSYLLSYMDGVTNKFLNRIIVKNDNFDHTHELTHIIFDKPEWNKESRPLIVNEGLATFLGGADGETTFSENLKEWAEEVVKADTLKLEDIINNKYRHLTDNKPVYVTGGYIFKAVYEKHKEKGVIKLFNCGKEKSDFTKTIEELFDMPYDKFNVWILEQIKKE
;
A
#
# COMPACT_ATOMS: atom_id res chain seq x y z
N MET A 1 -1.99 25.70 -69.65
CA MET A 1 -2.79 25.88 -68.42
C MET A 1 -1.96 25.41 -67.23
N LYS A 2 -1.75 26.32 -66.27
CA LYS A 2 -1.51 26.14 -64.82
C LYS A 2 -0.53 25.02 -64.39
N LYS A 3 0.69 25.42 -64.00
CA LYS A 3 1.13 25.56 -62.59
C LYS A 3 1.39 24.22 -61.90
N TYR A 4 2.65 23.77 -61.89
CA TYR A 4 3.22 23.06 -60.74
C TYR A 4 4.60 23.63 -60.46
N ALA A 5 4.58 24.83 -59.89
CA ALA A 5 5.68 25.38 -59.15
C ALA A 5 5.72 24.67 -57.78
N MET A 6 6.89 24.12 -57.46
CA MET A 6 7.56 24.28 -56.17
C MET A 6 6.69 24.13 -54.92
N LEU A 7 6.71 22.94 -54.32
CA LEU A 7 6.41 22.78 -52.90
C LEU A 7 7.28 21.67 -52.30
N PHE A 8 8.59 21.96 -52.20
CA PHE A 8 9.45 21.32 -51.20
C PHE A 8 9.01 21.89 -49.84
N ILE A 9 7.93 21.36 -49.27
CA ILE A 9 7.65 21.58 -47.85
C ILE A 9 8.68 20.77 -47.09
N LEU A 10 9.68 21.50 -46.64
CA LEU A 10 10.51 21.21 -45.49
C LEU A 10 9.60 20.64 -44.39
N PHE A 11 9.57 19.32 -44.25
CA PHE A 11 9.07 18.63 -43.07
C PHE A 11 10.11 18.87 -41.96
N VAL A 12 10.28 20.14 -41.56
CA VAL A 12 10.73 20.47 -40.21
C VAL A 12 9.55 20.10 -39.34
N ILE A 13 9.48 18.81 -39.04
CA ILE A 13 8.81 18.37 -37.82
C ILE A 13 9.48 19.19 -36.75
N CYS A 14 8.73 20.14 -36.21
CA CYS A 14 8.91 20.65 -34.88
C CYS A 14 8.94 19.44 -33.94
N SER A 15 10.10 18.79 -33.84
CA SER A 15 10.63 18.38 -32.55
C SER A 15 10.92 19.67 -31.79
N ALA A 16 9.85 20.41 -31.47
CA ALA A 16 9.80 21.04 -30.17
C ALA A 16 9.98 19.87 -29.24
N ALA A 17 11.23 19.67 -28.83
CA ALA A 17 11.55 18.78 -27.75
C ALA A 17 10.51 19.09 -26.68
N PHE A 18 9.69 18.10 -26.33
CA PHE A 18 9.15 18.03 -25.00
C PHE A 18 10.37 17.92 -24.09
N SER A 19 11.07 19.04 -23.89
CA SER A 19 12.10 19.19 -22.90
C SER A 19 11.34 19.03 -21.61
N GLN A 20 11.29 17.80 -21.11
CA GLN A 20 10.87 17.54 -19.74
C GLN A 20 11.63 18.54 -18.89
N LYS A 21 10.91 19.35 -18.13
CA LYS A 21 11.51 20.28 -17.19
C LYS A 21 12.30 19.41 -16.22
N LYS A 22 13.61 19.32 -16.41
CA LYS A 22 14.48 18.61 -15.49
C LYS A 22 14.42 19.36 -14.17
N TYR A 23 13.88 18.71 -13.15
CA TYR A 23 13.88 19.22 -11.81
C TYR A 23 15.33 19.20 -11.34
N ARG A 24 15.85 20.37 -10.93
CA ARG A 24 17.02 20.41 -10.07
C ARG A 24 16.50 20.43 -8.65
N LEU A 25 16.70 19.35 -7.92
CA LEU A 25 16.17 19.23 -6.57
C LEU A 25 16.80 20.28 -5.65
N PRO A 26 16.00 21.15 -4.99
CA PRO A 26 16.52 22.03 -3.95
C PRO A 26 17.06 21.19 -2.79
N VAL A 27 18.16 21.65 -2.21
CA VAL A 27 18.80 21.02 -1.04
C VAL A 27 18.66 21.94 0.17
N ALA A 28 18.47 21.37 1.36
CA ALA A 28 18.57 22.11 2.60
C ALA A 28 20.01 22.60 2.84
N GLY A 29 20.17 23.70 3.58
CA GLY A 29 21.48 24.32 3.80
C GLY A 29 22.52 23.44 4.50
N GLY A 30 22.08 22.37 5.18
CA GLY A 30 22.98 21.39 5.83
C GLY A 30 23.55 20.33 4.89
N VAL A 31 23.11 20.25 3.63
CA VAL A 31 23.60 19.25 2.67
C VAL A 31 24.85 19.79 1.96
N ASP A 32 26.01 19.28 2.36
CA ASP A 32 27.30 19.66 1.79
C ASP A 32 27.59 18.92 0.47
N THR A 33 27.08 19.46 -0.63
CA THR A 33 27.33 18.93 -1.99
C THR A 33 28.73 19.27 -2.54
N ILE A 34 29.63 19.85 -1.75
CA ILE A 34 31.05 20.00 -2.15
C ILE A 34 31.76 18.66 -1.99
N LYS A 35 31.36 17.84 -1.01
CA LYS A 35 31.86 16.47 -0.85
C LYS A 35 31.46 15.61 -2.05
N THR A 36 32.45 14.96 -2.66
CA THR A 36 32.27 14.21 -3.92
C THR A 36 31.21 13.12 -3.82
N ASP A 37 31.21 12.38 -2.71
CA ASP A 37 30.26 11.28 -2.51
C ASP A 37 28.83 11.78 -2.25
N ILE A 38 28.67 12.84 -1.44
CA ILE A 38 27.37 13.48 -1.21
C ILE A 38 26.79 14.05 -2.52
N LYS A 39 27.65 14.65 -3.34
CA LYS A 39 27.26 15.14 -4.67
C LYS A 39 26.83 14.01 -5.59
N ALA A 40 27.55 12.87 -5.59
CA ALA A 40 27.19 11.70 -6.40
C ALA A 40 25.84 11.10 -5.97
N VAL A 41 25.58 11.03 -4.67
CA VAL A 41 24.27 10.60 -4.14
C VAL A 41 23.15 11.57 -4.54
N TYR A 42 23.40 12.88 -4.44
CA TYR A 42 22.46 13.90 -4.91
C TYR A 42 22.15 13.73 -6.40
N GLU A 43 23.17 13.58 -7.25
CA GLU A 43 23.02 13.44 -8.70
C GLU A 43 22.29 12.15 -9.06
N LEU A 44 22.61 11.04 -8.39
CA LEU A 44 21.92 9.75 -8.54
C LEU A 44 20.41 9.90 -8.30
N PHE A 45 20.03 10.44 -7.15
CA PHE A 45 18.62 10.58 -6.78
C PHE A 45 17.88 11.63 -7.63
N ASN A 46 18.55 12.74 -7.94
CA ASN A 46 18.03 13.75 -8.86
C ASN A 46 17.74 13.15 -10.24
N ASN A 47 18.64 12.34 -10.78
CA ASN A 47 18.43 11.70 -12.08
C ASN A 47 17.32 10.67 -12.02
N TYR A 48 17.27 9.86 -10.95
CA TYR A 48 16.18 8.91 -10.72
C TYR A 48 14.79 9.56 -10.74
N LEU A 49 14.57 10.64 -9.98
CA LEU A 49 13.29 11.34 -9.97
C LEU A 49 12.91 11.99 -11.32
N ASN A 50 13.90 12.26 -12.18
CA ASN A 50 13.67 12.81 -13.52
C ASN A 50 13.46 11.74 -14.60
N ASP A 51 13.70 10.46 -14.33
CA ASP A 51 13.68 9.35 -15.30
C ASP A 51 12.46 8.42 -15.13
N SER A 52 11.34 8.97 -14.64
CA SER A 52 10.06 8.27 -14.45
C SER A 52 10.10 7.11 -13.41
N PRO A 53 10.21 7.43 -12.11
CA PRO A 53 10.23 6.43 -11.02
C PRO A 53 8.93 5.61 -10.88
N ASP A 54 7.87 5.99 -11.57
CA ASP A 54 6.55 5.34 -11.63
C ASP A 54 6.39 4.31 -12.75
N SER A 55 7.35 4.20 -13.67
CA SER A 55 7.19 3.47 -14.93
C SER A 55 7.96 2.14 -15.00
N VAL A 56 7.27 1.07 -15.41
CA VAL A 56 7.75 -0.33 -15.61
C VAL A 56 8.95 -0.54 -16.56
N HIS A 57 9.59 0.51 -17.09
CA HIS A 57 10.73 0.44 -18.02
C HIS A 57 12.07 0.06 -17.31
N PHE A 58 12.02 -0.96 -16.46
CA PHE A 58 12.95 -1.15 -15.34
C PHE A 58 14.10 -2.14 -15.55
N GLN A 59 14.10 -2.98 -16.60
CA GLN A 59 15.17 -3.98 -16.78
C GLN A 59 16.58 -3.38 -16.93
N ASN A 60 16.67 -2.09 -17.28
CA ASN A 60 17.92 -1.34 -17.42
C ASN A 60 17.94 -0.05 -16.57
N ASN A 61 17.18 0.04 -15.47
CA ASN A 61 17.25 1.22 -14.61
C ASN A 61 18.70 1.39 -14.09
N PRO A 62 19.39 2.50 -14.42
CA PRO A 62 20.81 2.65 -14.10
C PRO A 62 21.05 3.16 -12.67
N TYR A 63 19.99 3.55 -11.95
CA TYR A 63 20.09 4.20 -10.65
C TYR A 63 19.87 3.24 -9.48
N TRP A 64 19.22 2.11 -9.71
CA TRP A 64 18.92 1.13 -8.67
C TRP A 64 19.83 -0.08 -8.76
N ASP A 65 19.99 -0.74 -7.61
CA ASP A 65 20.70 -2.00 -7.56
C ASP A 65 19.96 -3.09 -8.34
N LYS A 66 20.68 -3.73 -9.25
CA LYS A 66 20.09 -4.67 -10.20
C LYS A 66 19.54 -5.94 -9.54
N GLU A 67 20.16 -6.42 -8.47
CA GLU A 67 19.67 -7.62 -7.77
C GLU A 67 18.34 -7.34 -7.08
N GLU A 68 18.23 -6.17 -6.45
CA GLU A 68 16.99 -5.72 -5.83
C GLU A 68 15.88 -5.51 -6.87
N VAL A 69 16.16 -4.79 -7.96
CA VAL A 69 15.20 -4.63 -9.07
C VAL A 69 14.68 -5.99 -9.54
N ASN A 70 15.59 -6.94 -9.79
CA ASN A 70 15.21 -8.28 -10.23
C ASN A 70 14.39 -9.04 -9.17
N TYR A 71 14.70 -8.89 -7.88
CA TYR A 71 13.98 -9.53 -6.79
C TYR A 71 12.48 -9.17 -6.80
N TYR A 72 12.16 -7.88 -6.98
CA TYR A 72 10.79 -7.38 -7.01
C TYR A 72 10.08 -7.71 -8.32
N LEU A 73 10.73 -7.49 -9.47
CA LEU A 73 10.14 -7.74 -10.78
C LEU A 73 9.86 -9.24 -11.02
N ASN A 74 10.75 -10.13 -10.57
CA ASN A 74 10.54 -11.59 -10.69
C ASN A 74 9.35 -12.09 -9.85
N ARG A 75 8.88 -11.30 -8.89
CA ARG A 75 7.68 -11.56 -8.08
C ARG A 75 6.43 -10.89 -8.62
N GLY A 76 6.52 -10.23 -9.78
CA GLY A 76 5.37 -9.64 -10.46
C GLY A 76 4.98 -8.25 -9.95
N LEU A 77 5.79 -7.60 -9.11
CA LEU A 77 5.50 -6.22 -8.72
C LEU A 77 5.71 -5.27 -9.91
N PRO A 78 4.83 -4.27 -10.08
CA PRO A 78 5.00 -3.25 -11.11
C PRO A 78 6.02 -2.16 -10.71
N TYR A 79 6.51 -2.16 -9.47
CA TYR A 79 7.51 -1.24 -8.94
C TYR A 79 8.45 -1.97 -7.97
N PHE A 80 9.70 -1.52 -7.87
CA PHE A 80 10.68 -2.00 -6.89
C PHE A 80 11.01 -0.98 -5.79
N ASP A 81 10.65 0.29 -5.98
CA ASP A 81 10.75 1.31 -4.93
C ASP A 81 9.52 1.17 -4.03
N GLU A 82 9.74 0.74 -2.78
CA GLU A 82 8.67 0.47 -1.81
C GLU A 82 7.82 1.72 -1.51
N SER A 83 8.37 2.93 -1.71
CA SER A 83 7.61 4.17 -1.56
C SER A 83 6.71 4.48 -2.76
N ALA A 84 7.06 4.00 -3.96
CA ALA A 84 6.41 4.40 -5.21
C ALA A 84 4.93 4.01 -5.25
N GLY A 85 4.58 2.80 -4.79
CA GLY A 85 3.19 2.34 -4.74
C GLY A 85 2.29 3.22 -3.86
N LEU A 86 2.83 3.71 -2.74
CA LEU A 86 2.10 4.56 -1.79
C LEU A 86 2.12 6.04 -2.16
N MET A 87 3.17 6.51 -2.85
CA MET A 87 3.29 7.90 -3.29
C MET A 87 2.42 8.18 -4.52
N TYR A 88 2.54 7.35 -5.55
CA TYR A 88 2.00 7.71 -6.86
C TYR A 88 0.50 7.43 -6.98
N ARG A 89 -0.07 6.42 -6.30
CA ARG A 89 -1.53 6.18 -6.16
C ARG A 89 -2.37 6.55 -7.40
N ASN A 90 -2.02 5.99 -8.56
CA ASN A 90 -2.65 6.20 -9.88
C ASN A 90 -2.29 7.49 -10.64
N LEU A 91 -1.47 8.37 -10.07
CA LEU A 91 -0.83 9.46 -10.77
C LEU A 91 0.50 8.97 -11.37
N SER A 92 0.89 9.56 -12.49
CA SER A 92 2.29 9.44 -12.92
C SER A 92 3.21 10.20 -11.95
N ALA A 93 4.48 9.82 -11.89
CA ALA A 93 5.48 10.53 -11.08
C ALA A 93 5.56 11.99 -11.50
N LYS A 94 5.44 12.28 -12.80
CA LYS A 94 5.43 13.65 -13.31
C LYS A 94 4.25 14.46 -12.77
N GLU A 95 3.04 13.91 -12.79
CA GLU A 95 1.86 14.57 -12.23
C GLU A 95 2.04 14.78 -10.74
N HIS A 96 2.43 13.73 -10.02
CA HIS A 96 2.65 13.77 -8.59
C HIS A 96 3.68 14.83 -8.17
N LEU A 97 4.85 14.85 -8.81
CA LEU A 97 5.93 15.80 -8.54
C LEU A 97 5.58 17.24 -8.96
N SER A 98 4.55 17.42 -9.80
CA SER A 98 4.00 18.75 -10.10
C SER A 98 3.12 19.30 -8.98
N PHE A 99 2.54 18.42 -8.16
CA PHE A 99 1.77 18.81 -6.97
C PHE A 99 2.66 18.93 -5.74
N TYR A 100 3.51 17.93 -5.48
CA TYR A 100 4.38 17.91 -4.31
C TYR A 100 5.82 18.05 -4.75
N GLU A 101 6.36 19.25 -4.60
CA GLU A 101 7.73 19.54 -5.00
C GLU A 101 8.71 18.87 -4.04
N PRO A 102 9.64 18.03 -4.55
CA PRO A 102 10.63 17.37 -3.72
C PRO A 102 11.72 18.35 -3.26
N LYS A 103 12.14 18.24 -2.00
CA LYS A 103 13.29 18.94 -1.43
C LYS A 103 14.13 17.97 -0.61
N ILE A 104 15.42 17.90 -0.92
CA ILE A 104 16.35 17.05 -0.17
C ILE A 104 16.64 17.72 1.17
N LEU A 105 16.30 17.03 2.26
CA LEU A 105 16.50 17.49 3.62
C LEU A 105 17.88 17.11 4.15
N SER A 106 18.32 15.88 3.90
CA SER A 106 19.63 15.38 4.32
C SER A 106 20.18 14.33 3.35
N ILE A 107 21.51 14.24 3.31
CA ILE A 107 22.26 13.12 2.74
C ILE A 107 23.33 12.79 3.76
N ASP A 108 23.18 11.65 4.42
CA ASP A 108 24.00 11.27 5.56
C ASP A 108 24.76 9.98 5.22
N GLU A 109 26.08 9.96 5.42
CA GLU A 109 26.82 8.69 5.45
C GLU A 109 26.51 8.01 6.78
N ILE A 110 25.73 6.93 6.72
CA ILE A 110 25.28 6.22 7.91
C ILE A 110 26.23 5.09 8.29
N ARG A 111 26.94 4.52 7.31
CA ARG A 111 28.00 3.52 7.44
C ARG A 111 28.96 3.68 6.25
N LEU A 112 30.17 3.13 6.36
CA LEU A 112 31.15 3.18 5.26
C LEU A 112 30.50 2.70 3.95
N ASN A 113 30.56 3.54 2.90
CA ASN A 113 29.99 3.27 1.58
C ASN A 113 28.45 3.14 1.54
N LEU A 114 27.75 3.60 2.57
CA LEU A 114 26.29 3.56 2.66
C LEU A 114 25.75 4.91 3.13
N TYR A 115 24.87 5.48 2.31
CA TYR A 115 24.28 6.78 2.53
C TYR A 115 22.77 6.66 2.64
N ALA A 116 22.14 7.54 3.41
CA ALA A 116 20.70 7.72 3.43
C ALA A 116 20.35 9.12 2.90
N ILE A 117 19.42 9.19 1.96
CA ILE A 117 18.85 10.44 1.45
C ILE A 117 17.42 10.60 1.97
N ARG A 118 17.13 11.74 2.59
CA ARG A 118 15.78 12.09 3.03
C ARG A 118 15.20 13.20 2.19
N THR A 119 14.00 12.97 1.65
CA THR A 119 13.35 13.91 0.72
C THR A 119 11.96 14.26 1.22
N LEU A 120 11.76 15.55 1.48
CA LEU A 120 10.45 16.13 1.77
C LEU A 120 9.68 16.31 0.46
N TYR A 121 8.43 15.90 0.44
CA TYR A 121 7.50 16.24 -0.63
C TYR A 121 6.45 17.18 -0.06
N TYR A 122 6.33 18.37 -0.66
CA TYR A 122 5.57 19.45 -0.06
C TYR A 122 4.94 20.35 -1.11
N ASN A 123 3.76 20.85 -0.81
CA ASN A 123 3.06 21.83 -1.64
C ASN A 123 2.87 23.15 -0.87
N GLU A 124 3.54 24.21 -1.33
CA GLU A 124 3.50 25.54 -0.70
C GLU A 124 2.14 26.24 -0.82
N THR A 125 1.32 25.84 -1.78
CA THR A 125 -0.04 26.35 -1.91
C THR A 125 -0.96 25.65 -0.91
N TYR A 126 -0.84 24.33 -0.77
CA TYR A 126 -1.66 23.56 0.17
C TYR A 126 -1.34 23.90 1.62
N SER A 127 -0.09 24.17 1.98
CA SER A 127 0.28 24.56 3.35
C SER A 127 -0.47 25.80 3.87
N LYS A 128 -0.91 26.69 2.96
CA LYS A 128 -1.68 27.91 3.29
C LYS A 128 -3.19 27.70 3.23
N ASP A 129 -3.63 26.56 2.72
CA ASP A 129 -5.04 26.22 2.61
C ASP A 129 -5.58 25.67 3.95
N LYS A 130 -6.78 26.11 4.36
CA LYS A 130 -7.37 25.71 5.64
C LYS A 130 -7.80 24.23 5.69
N ILE A 131 -8.13 23.65 4.54
CA ILE A 131 -8.63 22.28 4.41
C ILE A 131 -7.49 21.34 4.05
N TYR A 132 -6.64 21.73 3.09
CA TYR A 132 -5.56 20.90 2.57
C TYR A 132 -4.23 21.06 3.33
N GLY A 133 -4.05 22.14 4.10
CA GLY A 133 -2.81 22.39 4.84
C GLY A 133 -2.52 21.34 5.90
N ARG A 134 -3.55 20.77 6.53
CA ARG A 134 -3.40 19.64 7.46
C ARG A 134 -2.95 18.34 6.78
N TRP A 135 -3.03 18.28 5.45
CA TRP A 135 -2.62 17.12 4.65
C TRP A 135 -1.23 17.29 4.02
N ASN A 136 -0.46 18.29 4.46
CA ASN A 136 0.81 18.67 3.87
C ASN A 136 1.88 18.93 4.96
N PRO A 137 3.09 18.37 4.86
CA PRO A 137 3.53 17.44 3.82
C PRO A 137 2.85 16.07 3.94
N PRO A 138 2.60 15.37 2.83
CA PRO A 138 2.04 14.02 2.88
C PRO A 138 3.09 12.97 3.27
N TYR A 139 4.37 13.15 2.95
CA TYR A 139 5.45 12.21 3.30
C TYR A 139 6.84 12.84 3.26
N ILE A 140 7.76 12.21 3.99
CA ILE A 140 9.21 12.34 3.84
C ILE A 140 9.73 10.93 3.52
N THR A 141 10.35 10.76 2.35
CA THR A 141 10.95 9.47 1.99
C THR A 141 12.36 9.35 2.54
N LYS A 142 12.82 8.11 2.71
CA LYS A 142 14.18 7.71 3.08
C LYS A 142 14.61 6.59 2.14
N HIS A 143 15.55 6.89 1.26
CA HIS A 143 16.17 5.92 0.37
C HIS A 143 17.62 5.70 0.77
N TYR A 144 18.10 4.47 0.58
CA TYR A 144 19.50 4.14 0.80
C TYR A 144 20.27 4.20 -0.50
N CYS A 145 21.52 4.65 -0.44
CA CYS A 145 22.45 4.69 -1.58
C CYS A 145 23.73 3.94 -1.21
N LYS A 146 23.98 2.82 -1.87
CA LYS A 146 25.18 2.00 -1.67
C LYS A 146 26.24 2.38 -2.70
N LYS A 147 27.48 2.61 -2.24
CA LYS A 147 28.64 2.84 -3.10
C LYS A 147 29.30 1.52 -3.47
N GLU A 148 29.50 1.28 -4.76
CA GLU A 148 30.20 0.11 -5.31
C GLU A 148 31.27 0.59 -6.30
N GLY A 149 32.54 0.57 -5.84
CA GLY A 149 33.63 1.22 -6.56
C GLY A 149 33.39 2.73 -6.65
N GLU A 150 33.31 3.26 -7.86
CA GLU A 150 33.05 4.68 -8.14
C GLU A 150 31.57 5.01 -8.40
N LYS A 151 30.69 4.00 -8.34
CA LYS A 151 29.26 4.15 -8.65
C LYS A 151 28.40 4.06 -7.39
N PHE A 152 27.21 4.63 -7.47
CA PHE A 152 26.21 4.58 -6.42
C PHE A 152 24.91 3.99 -6.96
N PHE A 153 24.21 3.24 -6.12
CA PHE A 153 22.93 2.61 -6.45
C PHE A 153 21.92 2.80 -5.32
N LEU A 154 20.69 3.13 -5.69
CA LEU A 154 19.54 3.19 -4.80
C LEU A 154 19.15 1.78 -4.35
N LYS A 155 18.71 1.70 -3.09
CA LYS A 155 18.27 0.50 -2.40
C LYS A 155 17.06 0.81 -1.52
N ASN A 156 16.18 -0.17 -1.30
CA ASN A 156 15.14 -0.03 -0.29
C ASN A 156 15.72 -0.12 1.13
N SER A 157 14.99 0.48 2.06
CA SER A 157 15.25 0.55 3.49
C SER A 157 15.22 -0.81 4.18
N ILE A 158 14.23 -1.65 3.85
CA ILE A 158 13.90 -2.86 4.62
C ILE A 158 15.11 -3.76 4.89
N GLY A 159 16.01 -3.96 3.92
CA GLY A 159 17.19 -4.81 4.08
C GLY A 159 18.21 -4.27 5.10
N TYR A 160 18.32 -2.95 5.22
CA TYR A 160 19.25 -2.31 6.16
C TYR A 160 18.63 -2.11 7.53
N GLU A 161 17.33 -1.76 7.59
CA GLU A 161 16.63 -1.58 8.86
C GLU A 161 16.49 -2.91 9.62
N THR A 162 16.37 -4.03 8.91
CA THR A 162 16.09 -5.36 9.50
C THR A 162 17.31 -6.26 9.63
N GLU A 163 18.51 -5.77 9.29
CA GLU A 163 19.75 -6.57 9.25
C GLU A 163 20.05 -7.24 10.60
N TYR A 164 19.78 -6.54 11.69
CA TYR A 164 20.06 -6.95 13.07
C TYR A 164 18.81 -7.39 13.85
N TRP A 165 17.67 -7.54 13.16
CA TRP A 165 16.44 -7.97 13.80
C TRP A 165 16.49 -9.45 14.19
N ASN A 166 15.75 -9.78 15.25
CA ASN A 166 15.61 -11.16 15.68
C ASN A 166 14.78 -11.93 14.65
N LYS A 167 15.18 -13.17 14.36
CA LYS A 167 14.51 -14.02 13.36
C LYS A 167 13.96 -15.27 14.01
N TYR A 168 12.68 -15.55 13.75
CA TYR A 168 12.01 -16.76 14.22
C TYR A 168 11.28 -17.41 13.05
N GLN A 169 11.09 -18.73 13.13
CA GLN A 169 10.33 -19.46 12.13
C GLN A 169 9.34 -20.39 12.83
N TYR A 170 8.07 -20.29 12.43
CA TYR A 170 6.99 -21.15 12.86
C TYR A 170 6.25 -21.62 11.61
N GLU A 171 6.66 -22.80 11.13
CA GLU A 171 6.18 -23.39 9.88
C GLU A 171 6.31 -22.43 8.69
N MET A 172 5.18 -21.96 8.13
CA MET A 172 5.14 -21.04 6.99
C MET A 172 5.44 -19.59 7.38
N LEU A 173 5.42 -19.24 8.68
CA LEU A 173 5.61 -17.86 9.15
C LEU A 173 7.08 -17.63 9.51
N HIS A 174 7.71 -16.69 8.80
CA HIS A 174 9.10 -16.26 8.99
C HIS A 174 9.10 -14.87 9.61
N TYR A 175 9.26 -14.80 10.92
CA TYR A 175 9.21 -13.56 11.67
C TYR A 175 10.54 -12.83 11.65
N PHE A 176 10.48 -11.53 11.39
CA PHE A 176 11.52 -10.54 11.58
C PHE A 176 11.03 -9.59 12.67
N VAL A 177 11.63 -9.66 13.85
CA VAL A 177 11.14 -8.99 15.05
C VAL A 177 12.11 -7.90 15.46
N HIS A 178 11.63 -6.67 15.53
CA HIS A 178 12.43 -5.55 15.97
C HIS A 178 13.07 -5.85 17.35
N PRO A 179 14.35 -5.50 17.59
CA PRO A 179 15.08 -5.98 18.79
C PRO A 179 14.52 -5.51 20.13
N ASN A 180 13.69 -4.45 20.13
CA ASN A 180 13.06 -3.95 21.34
C ASN A 180 11.78 -4.71 21.71
N LEU A 181 11.33 -5.66 20.88
CA LEU A 181 10.12 -6.43 21.09
C LEU A 181 10.44 -7.80 21.65
N ILE A 182 9.49 -8.34 22.43
CA ILE A 182 9.55 -9.69 22.96
C ILE A 182 8.66 -10.56 22.10
N PHE A 183 9.27 -11.52 21.40
CA PHE A 183 8.53 -12.45 20.55
C PHE A 183 7.54 -13.30 21.35
N ASP A 184 6.26 -13.26 20.97
CA ASP A 184 5.22 -14.08 21.58
C ASP A 184 5.01 -15.37 20.78
N LYS A 185 5.56 -16.46 21.31
CA LYS A 185 5.41 -17.80 20.73
C LYS A 185 3.95 -18.24 20.63
N LYS A 186 3.09 -17.89 21.60
CA LYS A 186 1.70 -18.33 21.62
C LYS A 186 0.90 -17.65 20.51
N GLN A 187 1.12 -16.36 20.29
CA GLN A 187 0.55 -15.66 19.14
C GLN A 187 1.04 -16.30 17.83
N ALA A 188 2.33 -16.57 17.68
CA ALA A 188 2.81 -17.26 16.47
C ALA A 188 2.16 -18.63 16.24
N GLU A 189 1.90 -19.40 17.29
CA GLU A 189 1.14 -20.66 17.20
C GLU A 189 -0.33 -20.40 16.79
N ASN A 190 -0.99 -19.38 17.35
CA ASN A 190 -2.34 -18.97 16.92
C ASN A 190 -2.39 -18.57 15.45
N ALA A 191 -1.37 -17.86 14.97
CA ALA A 191 -1.26 -17.40 13.59
C ALA A 191 -1.16 -18.60 12.62
N VAL A 192 -0.31 -19.58 12.94
CA VAL A 192 -0.20 -20.83 12.18
C VAL A 192 -1.54 -21.58 12.16
N ASP A 193 -2.18 -21.70 13.32
CA ASP A 193 -3.48 -22.33 13.46
C ASP A 193 -4.55 -21.64 12.61
N PHE A 194 -4.58 -20.30 12.63
CA PHE A 194 -5.49 -19.50 11.83
C PHE A 194 -5.27 -19.73 10.34
N VAL A 195 -4.02 -19.69 9.86
CA VAL A 195 -3.69 -19.95 8.45
C VAL A 195 -4.18 -21.34 8.04
N LYS A 196 -3.83 -22.38 8.80
CA LYS A 196 -4.21 -23.77 8.48
C LYS A 196 -5.72 -23.97 8.45
N LYS A 197 -6.43 -23.53 9.50
CA LYS A 197 -7.88 -23.69 9.62
C LYS A 197 -8.61 -22.93 8.53
N THR A 198 -8.18 -21.71 8.24
CA THR A 198 -8.76 -20.90 7.15
C THR A 198 -8.52 -21.55 5.79
N CYS A 199 -7.29 -21.99 5.51
CA CYS A 199 -6.98 -22.68 4.26
C CYS A 199 -7.79 -23.97 4.10
N GLU A 200 -7.92 -24.79 5.15
CA GLU A 200 -8.73 -26.00 5.14
C GLU A 200 -10.21 -25.69 4.91
N GLN A 201 -10.76 -24.71 5.64
CA GLN A 201 -12.16 -24.32 5.54
C GLN A 201 -12.54 -23.91 4.12
N TYR A 202 -11.69 -23.10 3.46
CA TYR A 202 -11.99 -22.52 2.15
C TYR A 202 -11.34 -23.25 0.98
N ASP A 203 -10.74 -24.42 1.19
CA ASP A 203 -10.02 -25.21 0.18
C ASP A 203 -8.97 -24.35 -0.57
N LEU A 204 -8.10 -23.72 0.22
CA LEU A 204 -7.01 -22.85 -0.23
C LEU A 204 -5.66 -23.55 -0.03
N PRO A 205 -4.69 -23.31 -0.93
CA PRO A 205 -3.33 -23.77 -0.70
C PRO A 205 -2.75 -23.04 0.52
N ILE A 206 -2.02 -23.78 1.35
CA ILE A 206 -1.24 -23.18 2.43
C ILE A 206 -0.04 -22.46 1.78
N PRO A 207 0.19 -21.17 2.08
CA PRO A 207 1.37 -20.45 1.60
C PRO A 207 2.65 -21.17 2.05
N GLU A 208 3.62 -21.34 1.14
CA GLU A 208 4.90 -21.98 1.48
C GLU A 208 5.70 -21.14 2.48
N ARG A 209 5.60 -19.82 2.38
CA ARG A 209 6.31 -18.85 3.20
C ARG A 209 5.57 -17.52 3.25
N ILE A 210 5.51 -16.94 4.44
CA ILE A 210 5.05 -15.58 4.72
C ILE A 210 6.14 -14.89 5.54
N ASP A 211 6.73 -13.83 4.99
CA ASP A 211 7.68 -12.97 5.72
C ASP A 211 6.89 -11.98 6.59
N TYR A 212 7.05 -12.05 7.90
CA TYR A 212 6.24 -11.33 8.87
C TYR A 212 7.12 -10.37 9.69
N TYR A 213 7.01 -9.08 9.42
CA TYR A 213 7.81 -8.04 10.09
C TYR A 213 7.01 -7.41 11.23
N CYS A 214 7.57 -7.46 12.45
CA CYS A 214 6.97 -6.89 13.65
C CYS A 214 7.75 -5.66 14.10
N THR A 215 7.09 -4.51 14.14
CA THR A 215 7.63 -3.24 14.65
C THR A 215 6.98 -2.85 15.97
N GLY A 216 7.69 -2.05 16.77
CA GLY A 216 7.17 -1.49 18.01
C GLY A 216 6.39 -0.20 17.78
N THR A 217 6.66 0.51 16.69
CA THR A 217 5.97 1.77 16.36
C THR A 217 5.54 1.83 14.90
N ARG A 218 4.64 2.79 14.62
CA ARG A 218 4.23 3.13 13.26
C ARG A 218 5.38 3.71 12.45
N GLU A 219 6.23 4.52 13.09
CA GLU A 219 7.40 5.13 12.46
C GLU A 219 8.36 4.05 11.95
N GLU A 220 8.65 3.04 12.78
CA GLU A 220 9.45 1.88 12.37
C GLU A 220 8.79 1.08 11.22
N LEU A 221 7.46 0.97 11.21
CA LEU A 221 6.72 0.30 10.11
C LEU A 221 6.93 1.02 8.79
N VAL A 222 6.68 2.34 8.77
CA VAL A 222 6.78 3.12 7.53
C VAL A 222 8.24 3.30 7.09
N GLU A 223 9.20 3.19 8.00
CA GLU A 223 10.61 3.14 7.67
C GLU A 223 10.96 1.94 6.79
N LEU A 224 10.33 0.77 6.99
CA LEU A 224 10.52 -0.39 6.10
C LEU A 224 9.95 -0.19 4.68
N LEU A 225 9.13 0.85 4.49
CA LEU A 225 8.50 1.20 3.22
C LEU A 225 9.15 2.44 2.56
N ASN A 226 10.40 2.75 2.93
CA ASN A 226 11.14 3.94 2.48
C ASN A 226 10.55 5.28 2.94
N PHE A 227 9.85 5.35 4.07
CA PHE A 227 9.36 6.61 4.64
C PHE A 227 9.99 6.92 6.00
N SER A 228 10.55 8.11 6.18
CA SER A 228 10.81 8.66 7.53
C SER A 228 9.58 9.34 8.12
N TYR A 229 8.60 9.68 7.29
CA TYR A 229 7.31 10.19 7.70
C TYR A 229 6.28 9.86 6.64
N LEU A 230 5.12 9.37 7.06
CA LEU A 230 3.94 9.18 6.23
C LEU A 230 2.75 9.76 6.98
N LEU A 231 2.00 10.66 6.34
CA LEU A 231 0.83 11.25 6.98
C LEU A 231 -0.33 10.26 7.09
N SER A 232 -0.47 9.36 6.11
CA SER A 232 -1.47 8.29 6.15
C SER A 232 -1.25 7.43 7.39
N TYR A 233 -2.34 7.16 8.10
CA TYR A 233 -2.33 6.20 9.19
C TYR A 233 -2.23 4.77 8.62
N MET A 234 -1.43 3.92 9.27
CA MET A 234 -1.14 2.54 8.84
C MET A 234 -0.66 1.73 10.04
N ASP A 235 -1.36 0.63 10.35
CA ASP A 235 -1.05 -0.25 11.48
C ASP A 235 -0.62 -1.65 11.04
N GLY A 236 -0.97 -2.00 9.81
CA GLY A 236 -0.55 -3.20 9.12
C GLY A 236 -0.52 -2.93 7.62
N VAL A 237 0.34 -3.67 6.91
CA VAL A 237 0.33 -3.72 5.45
C VAL A 237 0.72 -5.09 4.96
N THR A 238 -0.03 -5.57 3.97
CA THR A 238 0.26 -6.80 3.25
C THR A 238 0.74 -6.50 1.83
N ASN A 239 1.88 -7.10 1.46
CA ASN A 239 2.34 -7.18 0.09
C ASN A 239 2.26 -8.64 -0.41
N LYS A 240 1.19 -8.92 -1.16
CA LYS A 240 0.84 -10.28 -1.61
C LYS A 240 1.88 -10.86 -2.57
N PHE A 241 2.40 -10.05 -3.49
CA PHE A 241 3.45 -10.48 -4.43
C PHE A 241 4.74 -10.93 -3.72
N LEU A 242 5.02 -10.37 -2.54
CA LEU A 242 6.18 -10.73 -1.74
C LEU A 242 5.87 -11.78 -0.66
N ASN A 243 4.61 -12.19 -0.50
CA ASN A 243 4.11 -12.88 0.68
C ASN A 243 4.59 -12.22 1.98
N ARG A 244 4.47 -10.90 2.07
CA ARG A 244 5.01 -10.11 3.19
C ARG A 244 3.89 -9.41 3.96
N ILE A 245 4.00 -9.45 5.28
CA ILE A 245 3.20 -8.66 6.22
C ILE A 245 4.16 -7.78 7.03
N ILE A 246 3.79 -6.52 7.25
CA ILE A 246 4.47 -5.62 8.18
C ILE A 246 3.41 -5.04 9.12
N VAL A 247 3.57 -5.21 10.42
CA VAL A 247 2.62 -4.77 11.46
C VAL A 247 3.33 -4.11 12.63
N LYS A 248 2.62 -3.21 13.31
CA LYS A 248 3.08 -2.57 14.55
C LYS A 248 2.58 -3.31 15.81
N ASN A 249 2.96 -2.79 17.00
CA ASN A 249 2.39 -3.12 18.32
C ASN A 249 2.57 -4.57 18.83
N ASP A 250 3.72 -5.21 18.58
CA ASP A 250 3.97 -6.58 19.09
C ASP A 250 2.90 -7.62 18.68
N ASN A 251 2.25 -7.39 17.54
CA ASN A 251 1.19 -8.26 17.04
C ASN A 251 1.79 -9.39 16.18
N PHE A 252 1.91 -10.58 16.75
CA PHE A 252 2.48 -11.75 16.07
C PHE A 252 1.41 -12.65 15.43
N ASP A 253 0.12 -12.34 15.58
CA ASP A 253 -1.02 -13.10 15.04
C ASP A 253 -2.08 -12.24 14.35
N HIS A 254 -1.66 -11.23 13.59
CA HIS A 254 -2.54 -10.27 12.93
C HIS A 254 -3.37 -10.92 11.81
N THR A 255 -4.46 -11.59 12.20
CA THR A 255 -5.32 -12.42 11.36
C THR A 255 -5.96 -11.66 10.18
N HIS A 256 -6.20 -10.35 10.34
CA HIS A 256 -6.65 -9.49 9.24
C HIS A 256 -5.64 -9.47 8.08
N GLU A 257 -4.36 -9.15 8.33
CA GLU A 257 -3.32 -9.13 7.30
C GLU A 257 -3.02 -10.54 6.76
N LEU A 258 -3.05 -11.57 7.63
CA LEU A 258 -2.92 -12.96 7.19
C LEU A 258 -4.04 -13.35 6.21
N THR A 259 -5.26 -12.85 6.41
CA THR A 259 -6.37 -13.08 5.47
C THR A 259 -6.04 -12.55 4.07
N HIS A 260 -5.38 -11.39 3.98
CA HIS A 260 -4.99 -10.80 2.70
C HIS A 260 -3.98 -11.67 1.93
N ILE A 261 -3.09 -12.40 2.62
CA ILE A 261 -2.17 -13.39 2.03
C ILE A 261 -2.88 -14.69 1.66
N ILE A 262 -3.68 -15.25 2.56
CA ILE A 262 -4.34 -16.55 2.37
C ILE A 262 -5.28 -16.51 1.16
N PHE A 263 -6.00 -15.40 0.99
CA PHE A 263 -6.91 -15.19 -0.12
C PHE A 263 -6.24 -14.47 -1.30
N ASP A 264 -5.11 -15.00 -1.76
CA ASP A 264 -4.37 -14.52 -2.94
C ASP A 264 -4.17 -15.63 -3.99
N LYS A 265 -5.26 -16.20 -4.50
CA LYS A 265 -5.15 -17.10 -5.67
C LYS A 265 -4.92 -16.28 -6.94
N PRO A 266 -3.98 -16.66 -7.83
CA PRO A 266 -3.75 -15.95 -9.10
C PRO A 266 -5.02 -15.80 -9.94
N GLU A 267 -5.92 -16.78 -9.94
CA GLU A 267 -7.21 -16.73 -10.63
C GLU A 267 -8.21 -15.72 -10.02
N TRP A 268 -7.99 -15.33 -8.77
CA TRP A 268 -8.79 -14.36 -8.00
C TRP A 268 -8.14 -12.98 -7.98
N ASN A 269 -6.84 -12.91 -8.29
CA ASN A 269 -6.04 -11.69 -8.39
C ASN A 269 -6.31 -10.97 -9.73
N LYS A 270 -7.60 -10.75 -10.03
CA LYS A 270 -8.06 -9.81 -11.04
C LYS A 270 -7.88 -8.43 -10.43
N GLU A 271 -6.92 -7.66 -10.94
CA GLU A 271 -6.51 -6.34 -10.40
C GLU A 271 -7.70 -5.49 -9.90
N SER A 272 -7.60 -4.93 -8.68
CA SER A 272 -8.58 -4.05 -8.01
C SER A 272 -10.01 -4.61 -7.84
N ARG A 273 -10.26 -5.26 -6.70
CA ARG A 273 -11.61 -5.59 -6.19
C ARG A 273 -12.16 -4.44 -5.35
N PRO A 274 -13.49 -4.31 -5.18
CA PRO A 274 -14.06 -3.27 -4.33
C PRO A 274 -13.48 -3.31 -2.91
N LEU A 275 -13.13 -2.15 -2.36
CA LEU A 275 -12.51 -2.03 -1.03
C LEU A 275 -13.36 -2.73 0.05
N ILE A 276 -14.68 -2.53 0.02
CA ILE A 276 -15.62 -3.17 0.96
C ILE A 276 -15.59 -4.70 0.91
N VAL A 277 -15.18 -5.29 -0.23
CA VAL A 277 -15.02 -6.73 -0.39
C VAL A 277 -13.65 -7.18 0.11
N ASN A 278 -12.58 -6.47 -0.25
CA ASN A 278 -11.22 -6.81 0.17
C ASN A 278 -11.07 -6.71 1.70
N GLU A 279 -11.40 -5.56 2.27
CA GLU A 279 -11.31 -5.28 3.71
C GLU A 279 -12.41 -6.00 4.47
N GLY A 280 -13.57 -6.21 3.84
CA GLY A 280 -14.69 -6.91 4.47
C GLY A 280 -14.36 -8.35 4.83
N LEU A 281 -13.73 -9.12 3.93
CA LEU A 281 -13.37 -10.50 4.26
C LEU A 281 -12.33 -10.56 5.38
N ALA A 282 -11.27 -9.74 5.28
CA ALA A 282 -10.24 -9.66 6.30
C ALA A 282 -10.82 -9.24 7.65
N THR A 283 -11.80 -8.33 7.64
CA THR A 283 -12.52 -7.90 8.85
C THR A 283 -13.42 -8.98 9.43
N PHE A 284 -14.13 -9.73 8.58
CA PHE A 284 -14.96 -10.84 9.02
C PHE A 284 -14.14 -11.95 9.70
N LEU A 285 -12.97 -12.27 9.15
CA LEU A 285 -12.11 -13.35 9.66
C LEU A 285 -11.18 -12.91 10.79
N GLY A 286 -10.76 -11.64 10.82
CA GLY A 286 -9.69 -11.18 11.70
C GLY A 286 -9.91 -9.85 12.44
N GLY A 287 -11.11 -9.26 12.36
CA GLY A 287 -11.38 -7.94 12.94
C GLY A 287 -10.81 -6.78 12.12
N ALA A 288 -11.10 -5.54 12.50
CA ALA A 288 -10.81 -4.37 11.65
C ALA A 288 -9.37 -3.84 11.78
N ASP A 289 -8.73 -4.02 12.94
CA ASP A 289 -7.46 -3.39 13.30
C ASP A 289 -6.41 -4.37 13.86
N GLY A 290 -6.72 -5.68 13.87
CA GLY A 290 -5.84 -6.72 14.40
C GLY A 290 -5.75 -6.77 15.93
N GLU A 291 -6.41 -5.85 16.64
CA GLU A 291 -6.44 -5.80 18.11
C GLU A 291 -7.83 -6.13 18.66
N THR A 292 -8.87 -5.70 17.95
CA THR A 292 -10.27 -5.88 18.34
C THR A 292 -10.95 -6.93 17.46
N THR A 293 -11.80 -7.75 18.06
CA THR A 293 -12.53 -8.78 17.32
C THR A 293 -13.54 -8.16 16.37
N PHE A 294 -13.96 -8.91 15.35
CA PHE A 294 -15.05 -8.50 14.47
C PHE A 294 -16.34 -8.19 15.25
N SER A 295 -16.66 -8.99 16.26
CA SER A 295 -17.88 -8.82 17.07
C SER A 295 -17.87 -7.53 17.88
N GLU A 296 -16.73 -7.14 18.43
CA GLU A 296 -16.59 -5.89 19.19
C GLU A 296 -16.76 -4.68 18.26
N ASN A 297 -16.04 -4.68 17.13
CA ASN A 297 -16.16 -3.63 16.11
C ASN A 297 -17.59 -3.51 15.55
N LEU A 298 -18.26 -4.64 15.33
CA LEU A 298 -19.64 -4.67 14.83
C LEU A 298 -20.62 -4.03 15.81
N LYS A 299 -20.45 -4.29 17.10
CA LYS A 299 -21.29 -3.70 18.14
C LYS A 299 -21.11 -2.18 18.22
N GLU A 300 -19.88 -1.69 18.23
CA GLU A 300 -19.60 -0.24 18.19
C GLU A 300 -20.22 0.40 16.94
N TRP A 301 -20.04 -0.23 15.78
CA TRP A 301 -20.61 0.26 14.54
C TRP A 301 -22.14 0.25 14.52
N ALA A 302 -22.78 -0.79 15.09
CA ALA A 302 -24.24 -0.87 15.21
C ALA A 302 -24.81 0.29 16.02
N GLU A 303 -24.19 0.65 17.14
CA GLU A 303 -24.59 1.78 17.98
C GLU A 303 -24.53 3.13 17.23
N GLU A 304 -23.59 3.28 16.30
CA GLU A 304 -23.50 4.45 15.42
C GLU A 304 -24.56 4.45 14.32
N VAL A 305 -24.78 3.30 13.67
CA VAL A 305 -25.77 3.17 12.59
C VAL A 305 -27.20 3.43 13.11
N VAL A 306 -27.51 3.06 14.36
CA VAL A 306 -28.78 3.41 15.02
C VAL A 306 -29.00 4.92 15.10
N LYS A 307 -27.94 5.70 15.28
CA LYS A 307 -28.01 7.17 15.38
C LYS A 307 -28.05 7.86 14.00
N ALA A 308 -27.74 7.15 12.92
CA ALA A 308 -27.67 7.66 11.56
C ALA A 308 -28.85 7.13 10.70
N ASP A 309 -30.05 7.64 10.96
CA ASP A 309 -31.32 7.17 10.39
C ASP A 309 -31.43 7.26 8.85
N THR A 310 -30.67 8.17 8.22
CA THR A 310 -30.65 8.39 6.76
C THR A 310 -29.47 7.77 6.03
N LEU A 311 -28.56 7.10 6.76
CA LEU A 311 -27.37 6.48 6.20
C LEU A 311 -27.73 5.34 5.24
N LYS A 312 -27.04 5.27 4.09
CA LYS A 312 -27.15 4.15 3.14
C LYS A 312 -25.80 3.47 2.94
N LEU A 313 -25.80 2.20 2.54
CA LEU A 313 -24.56 1.48 2.22
C LEU A 313 -23.73 2.23 1.16
N GLU A 314 -24.38 2.84 0.17
CA GLU A 314 -23.72 3.70 -0.83
C GLU A 314 -22.95 4.89 -0.23
N ASP A 315 -23.37 5.43 0.91
CA ASP A 315 -22.64 6.53 1.54
C ASP A 315 -21.31 6.04 2.14
N ILE A 316 -21.29 4.79 2.60
CA ILE A 316 -20.09 4.12 3.12
C ILE A 316 -19.15 3.74 1.96
N ILE A 317 -19.68 3.06 0.94
CA ILE A 317 -18.88 2.61 -0.22
C ILE A 317 -18.23 3.79 -0.95
N ASN A 318 -18.93 4.92 -1.08
CA ASN A 318 -18.42 6.10 -1.77
C ASN A 318 -17.67 7.08 -0.83
N ASN A 319 -17.32 6.67 0.39
CA ASN A 319 -16.64 7.50 1.39
C ASN A 319 -17.35 8.84 1.72
N LYS A 320 -18.67 8.92 1.53
CA LYS A 320 -19.49 10.07 1.98
C LYS A 320 -19.70 10.04 3.50
N TYR A 321 -19.76 8.84 4.06
CA TYR A 321 -19.73 8.60 5.50
C TYR A 321 -18.45 7.85 5.85
N ARG A 322 -17.58 8.47 6.66
CA ARG A 322 -16.35 7.88 7.16
C ARG A 322 -15.97 8.48 8.50
N HIS A 323 -15.24 7.74 9.31
CA HIS A 323 -14.58 8.30 10.48
C HIS A 323 -13.42 9.20 10.05
N LEU A 324 -13.06 10.16 10.91
CA LEU A 324 -11.96 11.08 10.61
C LEU A 324 -10.59 10.42 10.76
N THR A 325 -10.51 9.39 11.59
CA THR A 325 -9.27 8.77 12.05
C THR A 325 -9.07 7.34 11.57
N ASP A 326 -10.11 6.69 11.04
CA ASP A 326 -10.04 5.32 10.55
C ASP A 326 -11.08 5.04 9.44
N ASN A 327 -11.01 3.82 8.90
CA ASN A 327 -11.93 3.32 7.86
C ASN A 327 -12.91 2.26 8.41
N LYS A 328 -13.14 2.19 9.73
CA LYS A 328 -14.00 1.18 10.36
C LYS A 328 -15.38 1.06 9.70
N PRO A 329 -16.08 2.13 9.27
CA PRO A 329 -17.39 1.99 8.64
C PRO A 329 -17.41 1.06 7.42
N VAL A 330 -16.44 1.18 6.51
CA VAL A 330 -16.39 0.33 5.30
C VAL A 330 -15.90 -1.08 5.61
N TYR A 331 -14.97 -1.21 6.56
CA TYR A 331 -14.38 -2.49 6.97
C TYR A 331 -15.42 -3.36 7.66
N VAL A 332 -16.07 -2.82 8.69
CA VAL A 332 -17.04 -3.54 9.52
C VAL A 332 -18.33 -3.82 8.75
N THR A 333 -18.80 -2.87 7.93
CA THR A 333 -19.95 -3.12 7.04
C THR A 333 -19.63 -4.23 6.03
N GLY A 334 -18.43 -4.21 5.44
CA GLY A 334 -17.98 -5.30 4.57
C GLY A 334 -17.93 -6.64 5.31
N GLY A 335 -17.38 -6.66 6.53
CA GLY A 335 -17.35 -7.84 7.39
C GLY A 335 -18.75 -8.37 7.69
N TYR A 336 -19.71 -7.49 7.93
CA TYR A 336 -21.10 -7.88 8.13
C TYR A 336 -21.75 -8.50 6.89
N ILE A 337 -21.46 -7.95 5.71
CA ILE A 337 -21.92 -8.55 4.44
C ILE A 337 -21.37 -9.97 4.31
N PHE A 338 -20.09 -10.19 4.62
CA PHE A 338 -19.51 -11.54 4.61
C PHE A 338 -20.11 -12.46 5.66
N LYS A 339 -20.37 -11.99 6.89
CA LYS A 339 -21.11 -12.74 7.92
C LYS A 339 -22.48 -13.19 7.39
N ALA A 340 -23.28 -12.27 6.85
CA ALA A 340 -24.61 -12.58 6.33
C ALA A 340 -24.57 -13.56 5.13
N VAL A 341 -23.58 -13.41 4.25
CA VAL A 341 -23.35 -14.35 3.13
C VAL A 341 -22.95 -15.72 3.65
N TYR A 342 -22.03 -15.81 4.61
CA TYR A 342 -21.60 -17.07 5.22
C TYR A 342 -22.74 -17.78 5.94
N GLU A 343 -23.58 -17.04 6.67
CA GLU A 343 -24.77 -17.61 7.33
C GLU A 343 -25.73 -18.27 6.33
N LYS A 344 -25.97 -17.62 5.18
CA LYS A 344 -26.90 -18.09 4.14
C LYS A 344 -26.33 -19.14 3.19
N HIS A 345 -25.07 -19.00 2.80
CA HIS A 345 -24.45 -19.74 1.68
C HIS A 345 -23.15 -20.45 2.03
N LYS A 346 -22.68 -20.32 3.28
CA LYS A 346 -21.44 -20.91 3.78
C LYS A 346 -20.24 -20.48 2.92
N GLU A 347 -19.20 -21.32 2.86
CA GLU A 347 -17.93 -21.02 2.19
C GLU A 347 -18.12 -20.69 0.71
N LYS A 348 -19.04 -21.37 0.03
CA LYS A 348 -19.33 -21.12 -1.40
C LYS A 348 -19.82 -19.69 -1.65
N GLY A 349 -20.64 -19.15 -0.75
CA GLY A 349 -21.08 -17.76 -0.82
C GLY A 349 -19.95 -16.78 -0.61
N VAL A 350 -19.08 -17.04 0.37
CA VAL A 350 -17.91 -16.21 0.68
C VAL A 350 -16.96 -16.16 -0.53
N ILE A 351 -16.62 -17.31 -1.11
CA ILE A 351 -15.78 -17.37 -2.32
C ILE A 351 -16.44 -16.66 -3.50
N LYS A 352 -17.75 -16.80 -3.68
CA LYS A 352 -18.49 -16.09 -4.73
C LYS A 352 -18.44 -14.58 -4.55
N LEU A 353 -18.69 -14.07 -3.34
CA LEU A 353 -18.63 -12.64 -3.04
C LEU A 353 -17.21 -12.09 -3.19
N PHE A 354 -16.22 -12.79 -2.64
CA PHE A 354 -14.81 -12.38 -2.72
C PHE A 354 -14.32 -12.27 -4.17
N ASN A 355 -14.90 -13.07 -5.07
CA ASN A 355 -14.62 -13.10 -6.51
C ASN A 355 -15.67 -12.36 -7.35
N CYS A 356 -16.39 -11.39 -6.79
CA CYS A 356 -17.49 -10.72 -7.48
C CYS A 356 -17.04 -10.07 -8.80
N GLY A 357 -15.84 -9.50 -8.86
CA GLY A 357 -15.32 -8.74 -10.00
C GLY A 357 -14.69 -7.42 -9.56
N LYS A 358 -14.43 -6.55 -10.52
CA LYS A 358 -13.74 -5.26 -10.28
C LYS A 358 -14.73 -4.09 -10.28
N GLU A 359 -15.74 -4.18 -11.14
CA GLU A 359 -16.66 -3.09 -11.37
C GLU A 359 -17.72 -3.04 -10.28
N LYS A 360 -18.22 -1.83 -10.00
CA LYS A 360 -19.37 -1.66 -9.10
C LYS A 360 -20.56 -2.54 -9.53
N SER A 361 -20.79 -2.66 -10.83
CA SER A 361 -21.86 -3.48 -11.40
C SER A 361 -21.68 -4.97 -11.11
N ASP A 362 -20.44 -5.46 -11.02
CA ASP A 362 -20.13 -6.85 -10.69
C ASP A 362 -20.48 -7.15 -9.23
N PHE A 363 -20.11 -6.25 -8.31
CA PHE A 363 -20.50 -6.32 -6.90
C PHE A 363 -22.02 -6.28 -6.75
N THR A 364 -22.69 -5.32 -7.39
CA THR A 364 -24.15 -5.20 -7.39
C THR A 364 -24.82 -6.51 -7.82
N LYS A 365 -24.47 -7.07 -8.99
CA LYS A 365 -25.04 -8.33 -9.47
C LYS A 365 -24.80 -9.49 -8.50
N THR A 366 -23.59 -9.59 -7.96
CA THR A 366 -23.24 -10.67 -7.03
C THR A 366 -24.07 -10.60 -5.75
N ILE A 367 -24.30 -9.39 -5.22
CA ILE A 367 -25.17 -9.16 -4.06
C ILE A 367 -26.62 -9.52 -4.39
N GLU A 368 -27.14 -9.09 -5.54
CA GLU A 368 -28.53 -9.41 -5.94
C GLU A 368 -28.75 -10.92 -6.04
N GLU A 369 -27.79 -11.65 -6.63
CA GLU A 369 -27.82 -13.10 -6.73
C GLU A 369 -27.72 -13.82 -5.38
N LEU A 370 -26.83 -13.35 -4.49
CA LEU A 370 -26.66 -13.97 -3.17
C LEU A 370 -27.85 -13.69 -2.25
N PHE A 371 -28.41 -12.49 -2.29
CA PHE A 371 -29.49 -12.11 -1.40
C PHE A 371 -30.89 -12.37 -1.96
N ASP A 372 -31.01 -12.68 -3.26
CA ASP A 372 -32.29 -12.83 -3.98
C ASP A 372 -33.17 -11.57 -3.80
N MET A 373 -32.54 -10.41 -3.96
CA MET A 373 -33.20 -9.12 -3.79
C MET A 373 -32.52 -8.04 -4.63
N PRO A 374 -33.27 -7.05 -5.16
CA PRO A 374 -32.66 -5.91 -5.85
C PRO A 374 -31.69 -5.14 -4.95
N TYR A 375 -30.60 -4.63 -5.53
CA TYR A 375 -29.54 -3.98 -4.76
C TYR A 375 -30.03 -2.74 -4.02
N ASP A 376 -30.96 -1.97 -4.59
CA ASP A 376 -31.56 -0.82 -3.89
C ASP A 376 -32.26 -1.21 -2.59
N LYS A 377 -32.85 -2.42 -2.56
CA LYS A 377 -33.45 -2.98 -1.34
C LYS A 377 -32.37 -3.47 -0.39
N PHE A 378 -31.31 -4.12 -0.90
CA PHE A 378 -30.16 -4.55 -0.09
C PHE A 378 -29.44 -3.38 0.59
N ASN A 379 -29.22 -2.28 -0.14
CA ASN A 379 -28.53 -1.05 0.29
C ASN A 379 -29.13 -0.45 1.57
N VAL A 380 -30.43 -0.62 1.79
CA VAL A 380 -31.12 -0.24 3.02
C VAL A 380 -31.16 -1.41 4.01
N TRP A 381 -31.53 -2.60 3.54
CA TRP A 381 -31.72 -3.78 4.38
C TRP A 381 -30.49 -4.16 5.21
N ILE A 382 -29.28 -4.02 4.66
CA ILE A 382 -28.05 -4.41 5.34
C ILE A 382 -27.78 -3.55 6.59
N LEU A 383 -28.03 -2.24 6.51
CA LEU A 383 -27.87 -1.34 7.66
C LEU A 383 -28.94 -1.60 8.71
N GLU A 384 -30.17 -1.94 8.29
CA GLU A 384 -31.23 -2.38 9.21
C GLU A 384 -30.90 -3.71 9.91
N GLN A 385 -30.07 -4.57 9.31
CA GLN A 385 -29.60 -5.77 10.01
C GLN A 385 -28.48 -5.43 10.99
N ILE A 386 -27.54 -4.57 10.59
CA ILE A 386 -26.45 -4.12 11.48
C ILE A 386 -27.01 -3.46 12.75
N LYS A 387 -28.08 -2.66 12.66
CA LYS A 387 -28.76 -2.05 13.82
C LYS A 387 -29.27 -3.04 14.88
N LYS A 388 -29.35 -4.34 14.56
CA LYS A 388 -29.89 -5.39 15.45
C LYS A 388 -28.81 -6.20 16.16
N GLU A 389 -27.56 -6.06 15.74
CA GLU A 389 -26.40 -6.64 16.42
C GLU A 389 -26.06 -5.80 17.66
#